data_AF-X1IPE5-F1
#
_entry.id   AF-X1IPE5-F1
#
_cell.length_a   1.000
_cell.length_b   1.000
_cell.length_c   1.000
_cell.angle_alpha   90.00
_cell.angle_beta   90.00
_cell.angle_gamma   90.00
#
_symmetry.space_group_name_H-M   'P 1'
#
loop_
_entity.id
_entity.type
_entity.pdbx_description
1 polymer ?
#
loop_
_entity_poly.entity_id
_entity_poly.type
_entity_poly.pdbx_seq_one_letter_code
_entity_poly.pdbx_strand_id
1 'polypeptide(L)'
;MAIDNDSKCLIHIDDGNPDEILICFEDLGKGTSVTNFSEQLATEIVALKSYDPRKCSFFEYYGKRPEEADKIEYKWHGKIASEPKWKPIKPLKSADLFWK
;
A
#
# COMPACT_ATOMS: atom_id res chain seq x y z
N MET A 1 -27.68 8.57 16.95
CA MET A 1 -26.28 8.96 16.67
C MET A 1 -25.64 7.75 16.00
N ALA A 2 -25.54 7.74 14.67
CA ALA A 2 -24.89 6.64 13.96
C ALA A 2 -23.38 6.86 14.08
N ILE A 3 -22.69 5.91 14.68
CA ILE A 3 -21.23 5.88 14.68
C ILE A 3 -20.86 5.31 13.33
N ASP A 4 -20.37 6.16 12.43
CA ASP A 4 -19.83 5.77 11.13
C ASP A 4 -18.54 4.99 11.40
N ASN A 5 -18.65 3.65 11.46
CA ASN A 5 -17.55 2.74 11.76
C ASN A 5 -16.78 2.28 10.50
N ASP A 6 -17.07 2.89 9.35
CA ASP A 6 -16.45 2.50 8.08
C ASP A 6 -15.06 3.13 7.96
N SER A 7 -14.03 2.32 8.19
CA SER A 7 -12.64 2.63 7.84
C SER A 7 -12.49 2.71 6.32
N LYS A 8 -11.83 3.74 5.81
CA LYS A 8 -11.66 3.97 4.36
C LYS A 8 -10.20 4.21 4.02
N CYS A 9 -9.72 3.54 2.99
CA CYS A 9 -8.40 3.70 2.38
C CYS A 9 -8.57 3.83 0.87
N LEU A 10 -7.76 4.66 0.22
CA LEU A 10 -7.63 4.67 -1.25
C LEU A 10 -6.42 3.84 -1.66
N ILE A 11 -6.59 3.06 -2.72
CA ILE A 11 -5.54 2.20 -3.27
C ILE A 11 -5.15 2.77 -4.63
N HIS A 12 -3.90 3.19 -4.75
CA HIS A 12 -3.30 3.65 -6.00
C HIS A 12 -2.41 2.54 -6.55
N ILE A 13 -2.56 2.22 -7.85
CA ILE A 13 -1.78 1.17 -8.51
C ILE A 13 -1.16 1.77 -9.77
N ASP A 14 0.17 1.72 -9.86
CA ASP A 14 0.94 1.97 -11.09
C ASP A 14 1.55 0.64 -11.55
N ASP A 15 1.00 0.08 -12.63
CA ASP A 15 1.46 -1.14 -13.29
C ASP A 15 1.99 -0.90 -14.70
N GLY A 16 2.39 0.35 -15.01
CA GLY A 16 2.94 0.72 -16.32
C GLY A 16 4.35 0.18 -16.58
N ASN A 17 5.10 -0.17 -15.52
CA ASN A 17 6.41 -0.79 -15.61
C ASN A 17 6.30 -2.33 -15.42
N PRO A 18 6.67 -3.16 -16.41
CA PRO A 18 6.55 -4.62 -16.32
C PRO A 18 7.49 -5.26 -15.28
N ASP A 19 8.52 -4.55 -14.83
CA ASP A 19 9.51 -5.05 -13.86
C ASP A 19 9.21 -4.62 -12.42
N GLU A 20 8.38 -3.58 -12.23
CA GLU A 20 7.99 -3.10 -10.91
C GLU A 20 6.58 -2.51 -10.95
N ILE A 21 5.71 -3.06 -10.10
CA ILE A 21 4.33 -2.62 -9.88
C ILE A 21 4.30 -1.92 -8.53
N LEU A 22 3.85 -0.66 -8.53
CA LEU A 22 3.75 0.14 -7.32
C LEU A 22 2.31 0.12 -6.80
N ILE A 23 2.14 -0.21 -5.53
CA ILE A 23 0.82 -0.26 -4.87
C ILE A 23 0.91 0.62 -3.62
N CYS A 24 0.12 1.67 -3.57
CA CYS A 24 0.14 2.63 -2.48
C CYS A 24 -1.21 2.69 -1.78
N PHE A 25 -1.19 2.57 -0.46
CA PHE A 25 -2.34 2.72 0.40
C PHE A 25 -2.32 4.12 1.01
N GLU A 26 -3.32 4.93 0.67
CA GLU A 26 -3.48 6.26 1.24
C GLU A 26 -4.33 6.18 2.52
N ASP A 27 -3.74 6.58 3.63
CA ASP A 27 -4.45 6.79 4.90
C ASP A 27 -5.20 8.13 4.86
N LEU A 28 -6.53 8.05 4.88
CA LEU A 28 -7.43 9.21 4.86
C LEU A 28 -7.66 9.81 6.26
N GLY A 29 -7.00 9.30 7.30
CA GLY A 29 -7.19 9.71 8.69
C GLY A 29 -8.60 9.40 9.22
N LYS A 30 -9.31 8.45 8.59
CA LYS A 30 -10.68 8.05 8.93
C LYS A 30 -10.76 6.54 9.19
N GLY A 31 -10.89 6.18 10.46
CA GLY A 31 -11.05 4.79 10.91
C GLY A 31 -9.72 4.10 11.20
N THR A 32 -9.68 2.80 10.97
CA THR A 32 -8.52 1.91 11.15
C THR A 32 -7.49 2.17 10.05
N SER A 33 -6.27 2.56 10.44
CA SER A 33 -5.11 2.60 9.53
C SER A 33 -4.91 1.24 8.87
N VAL A 34 -4.35 1.26 7.65
CA VAL A 34 -4.05 0.08 6.83
C VAL A 34 -3.16 -0.92 7.58
N THR A 35 -2.44 -0.45 8.61
CA THR A 35 -1.66 -1.24 9.56
C THR A 35 -2.29 -2.59 9.97
N ASN A 36 -3.61 -2.65 10.18
CA ASN A 36 -4.27 -3.88 10.65
C ASN A 36 -4.79 -4.81 9.55
N PHE A 37 -4.81 -4.38 8.29
CA PHE A 37 -5.44 -5.12 7.18
C PHE A 37 -4.57 -5.19 5.92
N SER A 38 -3.33 -4.74 6.02
CA SER A 38 -2.41 -4.58 4.89
C SER A 38 -2.08 -5.92 4.22
N GLU A 39 -1.95 -7.00 5.00
CA GLU A 39 -1.70 -8.37 4.50
C GLU A 39 -2.86 -8.88 3.63
N GLN A 40 -4.09 -8.69 4.09
CA GLN A 40 -5.30 -9.11 3.38
C GLN A 40 -5.44 -8.31 2.09
N LEU A 41 -5.28 -6.98 2.15
CA LEU A 41 -5.32 -6.14 0.97
C LEU A 41 -4.24 -6.50 -0.05
N ALA A 42 -3.00 -6.72 0.39
CA ALA A 42 -1.91 -7.12 -0.48
C ALA A 42 -2.19 -8.47 -1.16
N THR A 43 -2.70 -9.44 -0.41
CA THR A 43 -3.10 -10.75 -0.92
C THR A 43 -4.22 -10.64 -1.96
N GLU A 44 -5.27 -9.88 -1.65
CA GLU A 44 -6.42 -9.67 -2.53
C GLU A 44 -6.02 -8.96 -3.83
N ILE A 45 -5.22 -7.90 -3.77
CA ILE A 45 -4.77 -7.16 -4.96
C ILE A 45 -3.96 -8.08 -5.88
N VAL A 46 -2.98 -8.80 -5.34
CA VAL A 46 -2.15 -9.74 -6.11
C VAL A 46 -3.00 -10.83 -6.75
N ALA A 47 -4.01 -11.34 -6.05
CA ALA A 47 -4.92 -12.34 -6.58
C ALA A 47 -5.81 -11.76 -7.70
N LEU A 48 -6.49 -10.64 -7.44
CA LEU A 48 -7.42 -9.98 -8.37
C LEU A 48 -6.73 -9.55 -9.67
N LYS A 49 -5.50 -9.05 -9.56
CA LYS A 49 -4.71 -8.59 -10.71
C LYS A 49 -3.82 -9.66 -11.33
N SER A 50 -3.80 -10.85 -10.73
CA SER A 50 -2.89 -11.95 -11.12
C SER A 50 -1.41 -11.55 -11.14
N TYR A 51 -1.00 -10.57 -10.34
CA TYR A 51 0.39 -10.12 -10.27
C TYR A 51 1.33 -11.18 -9.67
N ASP A 52 2.63 -11.02 -9.95
CA ASP A 52 3.70 -11.71 -9.25
C ASP A 52 4.07 -10.87 -8.02
N PRO A 53 3.89 -11.37 -6.77
CA PRO A 53 4.21 -10.62 -5.57
C PRO A 53 5.66 -10.09 -5.54
N ARG A 54 6.59 -10.77 -6.22
CA ARG A 54 8.01 -10.36 -6.27
C ARG A 54 8.25 -9.10 -7.09
N LYS A 55 7.28 -8.73 -7.94
CA LYS A 55 7.29 -7.51 -8.73
C LYS A 55 6.50 -6.38 -8.08
N CYS A 56 5.83 -6.63 -6.95
CA CYS A 56 5.00 -5.65 -6.28
C CYS A 56 5.77 -4.95 -5.15
N SER A 57 5.82 -3.63 -5.20
CA SER A 57 6.29 -2.77 -4.12
C SER A 57 5.09 -2.10 -3.45
N PHE A 58 4.93 -2.30 -2.15
CA PHE A 58 3.80 -1.77 -1.38
C PHE A 58 4.22 -0.61 -0.49
N PHE A 59 3.35 0.38 -0.37
CA PHE A 59 3.59 1.59 0.40
C PHE A 59 2.35 1.99 1.19
N GLU A 60 2.55 2.58 2.37
CA GLU A 60 1.51 3.34 3.08
C GLU A 60 1.90 4.82 3.07
N TYR A 61 0.90 5.66 2.87
CA TYR A 61 1.09 7.09 2.74
C TYR A 61 0.14 7.87 3.63
N TYR A 62 0.69 8.81 4.40
CA TYR A 62 -0.01 9.51 5.47
C TYR A 62 -0.34 10.97 5.06
N GLY A 63 -1.46 11.18 4.36
CA GLY A 63 -2.03 12.51 4.13
C GLY A 63 -1.38 13.38 3.03
N LYS A 64 -1.14 14.68 3.27
CA LYS A 64 -0.81 15.67 2.21
C LYS A 64 0.69 15.80 1.87
N ARG A 65 1.56 15.04 2.51
CA ARG A 65 3.03 15.20 2.42
C ARG A 65 3.74 14.01 1.78
N PRO A 66 3.95 13.97 0.44
CA PRO A 66 4.50 12.82 -0.31
C PRO A 66 5.89 12.37 0.15
N GLU A 67 6.52 13.23 0.95
CA GLU A 67 7.79 13.06 1.65
C GLU A 67 7.74 12.09 2.86
N GLU A 68 6.56 11.72 3.36
CA GLU A 68 6.37 10.82 4.49
C GLU A 68 5.55 9.59 4.06
N ALA A 69 6.26 8.56 3.59
CA ALA A 69 5.70 7.26 3.27
C ALA A 69 6.48 6.15 3.97
N ASP A 70 5.81 5.03 4.21
CA ASP A 70 6.44 3.80 4.67
C ASP A 70 6.38 2.76 3.56
N LYS A 71 7.52 2.15 3.24
CA LYS A 71 7.51 0.92 2.44
C LYS A 71 7.04 -0.21 3.33
N ILE A 72 6.04 -0.95 2.87
CA ILE A 72 5.55 -2.15 3.55
C ILE A 72 6.21 -3.37 2.91
N GLU A 73 6.96 -4.10 3.70
CA GLU A 73 7.50 -5.40 3.30
C GLU A 73 6.67 -6.52 3.90
N TYR A 74 6.31 -7.51 3.08
CA TYR A 74 5.62 -8.72 3.52
C TYR A 74 6.50 -9.94 3.33
N LYS A 75 6.32 -10.92 4.20
CA LYS A 75 6.70 -12.29 3.93
C LYS A 75 5.61 -12.95 3.08
N TRP A 76 6.01 -13.49 1.94
CA TRP A 76 5.10 -14.12 1.00
C TRP A 76 5.13 -15.64 1.11
N HIS A 77 3.95 -16.24 1.27
CA HIS A 77 3.71 -17.68 1.15
C HIS A 77 2.92 -17.94 -0.13
N GLY A 78 3.62 -18.06 -1.26
CA GLY A 78 2.98 -18.03 -2.57
C GLY A 78 2.42 -16.64 -2.87
N LYS A 79 1.09 -16.53 -3.02
CA LYS A 79 0.39 -15.25 -3.23
C LYS A 79 -0.26 -14.68 -1.97
N ILE A 80 0.04 -15.24 -0.80
CA ILE A 80 -0.51 -14.82 0.48
C ILE A 80 0.56 -14.02 1.24
N ALA A 81 0.24 -12.77 1.60
CA ALA A 81 1.09 -11.89 2.39
C ALA A 81 0.95 -12.17 3.90
N SER A 82 2.04 -11.95 4.63
CA SER A 82 2.09 -12.09 6.08
C SER A 82 3.24 -11.27 6.69
N GLU A 83 3.22 -11.07 8.01
CA GLU A 83 4.29 -10.45 8.80
C GLU A 83 4.72 -9.05 8.26
N PRO A 84 3.80 -8.08 8.13
CA PRO A 84 4.08 -6.79 7.53
C PRO A 84 5.09 -6.01 8.37
N LYS A 85 6.03 -5.37 7.67
CA LYS A 85 7.05 -4.53 8.28
C LYS A 85 7.10 -3.20 7.57
N TRP A 86 6.82 -2.14 8.32
CA TRP A 86 6.92 -0.76 7.86
C TRP A 86 8.35 -0.30 7.97
N LYS A 87 8.87 0.22 6.86
CA LYS A 87 10.19 0.84 6.80
C LYS A 87 10.03 2.28 6.32
N PRO A 88 10.37 3.27 7.17
CA PRO A 88 10.40 4.66 6.78
C PRO A 88 11.29 4.86 5.58
N ILE A 89 10.70 5.35 4.50
CA ILE A 89 11.46 5.84 3.36
C ILE A 89 11.63 7.35 3.54
N LYS A 90 12.84 7.76 3.91
CA LYS A 90 13.25 9.18 3.91
C LYS A 90 12.91 9.80 2.57
N PRO A 91 12.55 11.09 2.52
CA PRO A 91 11.73 11.69 1.47
C PRO A 91 12.08 11.15 0.11
N LEU A 92 11.09 10.50 -0.51
CA LEU A 92 11.14 10.18 -1.92
C LEU A 92 11.46 11.50 -2.64
N LYS A 93 12.68 11.63 -3.18
CA LYS A 93 12.96 12.61 -4.25
C LYS A 93 12.04 12.36 -5.48
N SER A 94 11.21 11.32 -5.44
CA SER A 94 10.29 10.85 -6.44
C SER A 94 8.83 10.93 -5.98
N ALA A 95 8.44 12.00 -5.28
CA ALA A 95 7.03 12.40 -5.14
C ALA A 95 6.27 12.43 -6.50
N ASP A 96 7.02 12.48 -7.61
CA ASP A 96 6.55 12.36 -8.99
C ASP A 96 6.06 10.96 -9.40
N LEU A 97 6.19 9.90 -8.58
CA LEU A 97 5.82 8.52 -8.96
C LEU A 97 4.32 8.25 -8.98
N PHE A 98 3.52 8.98 -8.21
CA PHE A 98 2.07 8.71 -8.08
C PHE A 98 1.17 9.86 -8.57
N TRP A 99 1.74 11.03 -8.91
CA TRP A 99 0.98 12.25 -9.17
C TRP A 99 1.41 12.98 -10.45
N LYS A 100 1.29 12.32 -11.61
CA LYS A 100 1.25 13.01 -12.91
C LYS A 100 -0.17 13.32 -13.35
#